data_AF-A0A178AJT3-F1
#
_entry.id   AF-A0A178AJT3-F1
#
_cell.length_a   1.000
_cell.length_b   1.000
_cell.length_c   1.000
_cell.angle_alpha   90.00
_cell.angle_beta   90.00
_cell.angle_gamma   90.00
#
_symmetry.space_group_name_H-M   'P 1'
#
loop_
_entity.id
_entity.type
_entity.pdbx_description
1 polymer ?
#
loop_
_entity_poly.entity_id
_entity_poly.type
_entity_poly.pdbx_seq_one_letter_code
_entity_poly.pdbx_strand_id
1 'polypeptide(L)'
;MASNAPKDLGQPLVLENFMPIEQPVDINSAALCVVCYVVPEQTKRCGRCKDIMYCSNNGQTPNWAEHKMICKSFPKSTSPDLHHRHALYCAPAESRPSFVWLQYGDDGKPIDIVKCFANTP
;
A
#
# COMPACT_ATOMS: atom_id res chain seq x y z
N MET A 1 8.64 -11.55 29.36
CA MET A 1 9.39 -10.30 29.09
C MET A 1 9.24 -10.01 27.61
N ALA A 2 8.62 -8.90 27.23
CA ALA A 2 8.53 -8.52 25.82
C ALA A 2 9.93 -8.08 25.35
N SER A 3 10.44 -8.72 24.30
CA SER A 3 11.75 -8.37 23.72
C SER A 3 11.66 -6.99 23.06
N ASN A 4 12.57 -6.10 23.44
CA ASN A 4 12.77 -4.79 22.81
C ASN A 4 13.67 -4.87 21.55
N ALA A 5 14.00 -6.08 21.09
CA ALA A 5 14.76 -6.23 19.85
C ALA A 5 13.93 -5.68 18.68
N PRO A 6 14.52 -4.87 17.78
CA PRO A 6 13.89 -4.54 16.51
C PRO A 6 13.46 -5.84 15.84
N LYS A 7 12.19 -5.95 15.49
CA LYS A 7 11.74 -7.09 14.69
C LYS A 7 12.47 -6.99 13.36
N ASP A 8 13.31 -7.97 13.06
CA ASP A 8 13.89 -8.11 11.73
C ASP A 8 12.74 -8.44 10.78
N LEU A 9 12.37 -7.45 9.98
CA LEU A 9 11.28 -7.55 9.02
C LEU A 9 11.78 -7.98 7.63
N GLY A 10 13.07 -8.31 7.47
CA GLY A 10 13.64 -8.72 6.19
C GLY A 10 13.79 -7.60 5.15
N GLN A 11 14.38 -7.96 4.00
CA GLN A 11 14.50 -7.14 2.77
C GLN A 11 13.11 -6.66 2.30
N PRO A 12 13.00 -5.54 1.54
CA PRO A 12 11.84 -4.66 1.57
C PRO A 12 10.54 -5.44 1.49
N LEU A 13 9.84 -5.39 2.62
CA LEU A 13 8.54 -5.96 2.87
C LEU A 13 7.57 -5.64 1.72
N VAL A 14 7.47 -6.52 0.74
CA VAL A 14 6.19 -6.69 0.08
C VAL A 14 5.36 -7.46 1.11
N LEU A 15 4.47 -6.75 1.82
CA LEU A 15 3.56 -7.29 2.85
C LEU A 15 2.50 -8.21 2.22
N GLU A 16 2.90 -9.10 1.31
CA GLU A 16 2.02 -10.03 0.59
C GLU A 16 1.51 -11.12 1.53
N ASN A 17 2.31 -11.48 2.54
CA ASN A 17 1.99 -12.55 3.48
C ASN A 17 0.91 -12.20 4.53
N PHE A 18 0.39 -10.97 4.54
CA PHE A 18 -0.60 -10.52 5.53
C PHE A 18 -1.93 -10.05 4.93
N MET A 19 -2.05 -9.98 3.60
CA MET A 19 -3.33 -9.75 2.94
C MET A 19 -3.70 -11.00 2.12
N PRO A 20 -4.96 -11.47 2.19
CA PRO A 20 -5.44 -12.58 1.38
C PRO A 20 -5.70 -12.11 -0.06
N ILE A 21 -4.65 -11.63 -0.72
CA ILE A 21 -4.69 -11.20 -2.11
C ILE A 21 -3.79 -12.16 -2.88
N GLU A 22 -4.38 -12.91 -3.82
CA GLU A 22 -3.59 -13.73 -4.73
C GLU A 22 -2.81 -12.81 -5.67
N GLN A 23 -1.48 -12.92 -5.62
CA GLN A 23 -0.59 -12.28 -6.57
C GLN A 23 -0.52 -13.12 -7.86
N PRO A 24 -0.35 -12.49 -9.04
CA PRO A 24 -0.17 -11.06 -9.24
C PRO A 24 -1.52 -10.31 -9.25
N VAL A 25 -1.57 -9.17 -8.55
CA VAL A 25 -2.64 -8.18 -8.78
C VAL A 25 -2.43 -7.56 -10.16
N ASP A 26 -3.48 -7.38 -10.94
CA ASP A 26 -3.48 -6.72 -12.26
C ASP A 26 -4.60 -5.66 -12.37
N ILE A 27 -4.78 -5.08 -13.56
CA ILE A 27 -5.83 -4.08 -13.80
C ILE A 27 -7.26 -4.63 -13.68
N ASN A 28 -7.43 -5.95 -13.80
CA ASN A 28 -8.73 -6.62 -13.75
C ASN A 28 -9.07 -7.10 -12.33
N SER A 29 -8.13 -7.02 -11.40
CA SER A 29 -8.29 -7.46 -10.03
C SER A 29 -9.34 -6.64 -9.29
N ALA A 30 -10.23 -7.32 -8.56
CA ALA A 30 -11.28 -6.67 -7.82
C ALA A 30 -10.71 -5.84 -6.66
N ALA A 31 -11.23 -4.62 -6.49
CA ALA A 31 -10.85 -3.80 -5.35
C ALA A 31 -11.56 -4.30 -4.08
N LEU A 32 -10.78 -4.52 -3.03
CA LEU A 32 -11.25 -5.06 -1.75
C LEU A 32 -11.42 -3.96 -0.71
N CYS A 33 -12.32 -4.20 0.24
CA CYS A 33 -12.33 -3.42 1.47
C CYS A 33 -11.03 -3.66 2.25
N VAL A 34 -10.30 -2.60 2.59
CA VAL A 34 -9.02 -2.71 3.30
C VAL A 34 -9.11 -3.33 4.71
N VAL A 35 -10.31 -3.37 5.30
CA VAL A 35 -10.52 -3.86 6.67
C VAL A 35 -10.96 -5.32 6.69
N CYS A 36 -11.89 -5.71 5.81
CA CYS A 36 -12.43 -7.08 5.81
C CYS A 36 -11.94 -7.93 4.63
N TYR A 37 -11.20 -7.35 3.68
CA TYR A 37 -10.65 -8.02 2.50
C TYR A 37 -11.71 -8.70 1.61
N VAL A 38 -12.95 -8.26 1.67
CA VAL A 38 -14.06 -8.71 0.82
C VAL A 38 -14.36 -7.66 -0.25
N VAL A 39 -14.75 -8.11 -1.44
CA VAL A 39 -15.26 -7.25 -2.51
C VAL A 39 -16.56 -6.59 -2.04
N PRO A 40 -16.61 -5.27 -1.91
CA PRO A 40 -17.80 -4.62 -1.39
C PRO A 40 -18.89 -4.51 -2.47
N GLU A 41 -20.15 -4.69 -2.08
CA GLU A 41 -21.31 -4.49 -2.96
C GLU A 41 -21.42 -3.02 -3.43
N GLN A 42 -21.01 -2.09 -2.57
CA GLN A 42 -20.96 -0.65 -2.87
C GLN A 42 -19.55 -0.13 -2.66
N THR A 43 -19.01 0.52 -3.69
CA THR A 43 -17.65 1.06 -3.63
C THR A 43 -17.61 2.38 -2.87
N LYS A 44 -16.96 2.38 -1.70
CA LYS A 44 -16.71 3.60 -0.94
C LYS A 44 -15.22 3.87 -0.82
N ARG A 45 -14.73 4.87 -1.56
CA ARG A 45 -13.36 5.36 -1.42
C ARG A 45 -13.26 6.43 -0.36
N CYS A 46 -12.08 6.57 0.25
CA CYS A 46 -11.81 7.70 1.14
C CYS A 46 -12.00 9.03 0.38
N GLY A 47 -12.84 9.93 0.88
CA GLY A 47 -13.13 11.21 0.20
C GLY A 47 -11.92 12.14 0.04
N ARG A 48 -10.86 11.93 0.85
CA ARG A 48 -9.64 12.75 0.83
C ARG A 48 -8.60 12.25 -0.17
N CYS A 49 -8.11 11.02 0.01
CA CYS A 49 -7.05 10.47 -0.85
C CYS A 49 -7.58 9.76 -2.09
N LYS A 50 -8.85 9.30 -2.08
CA LYS A 50 -9.51 8.55 -3.16
C LYS A 50 -8.82 7.25 -3.59
N ASP A 51 -7.93 6.73 -2.75
CA ASP A 51 -7.12 5.55 -3.04
C ASP A 51 -7.70 4.31 -2.36
N ILE A 52 -7.71 4.30 -1.02
CA ILE A 52 -8.21 3.19 -0.22
C ILE A 52 -9.73 3.00 -0.35
N MET A 53 -10.16 1.72 -0.39
CA MET A 53 -11.56 1.30 -0.49
C MET A 53 -12.07 0.69 0.82
N TYR A 54 -13.34 0.97 1.11
CA TYR A 54 -14.12 0.40 2.20
C TYR A 54 -15.45 -0.14 1.69
N CYS A 55 -16.01 -1.11 2.41
CA CYS A 55 -17.39 -1.54 2.21
C CYS A 55 -18.41 -0.49 2.70
N SER A 56 -18.09 0.24 3.77
CA SER A 56 -18.96 1.25 4.37
C SER A 56 -18.22 2.11 5.40
N ASN A 57 -18.94 3.01 6.10
CA ASN A 57 -18.39 3.73 7.26
C ASN A 57 -17.91 2.80 8.38
N ASN A 58 -18.44 1.58 8.45
CA ASN A 58 -18.06 0.60 9.47
C ASN A 58 -16.61 0.15 9.30
N GLY A 59 -16.09 0.10 8.06
CA GLY A 59 -14.66 -0.13 7.81
C GLY A 59 -13.83 1.15 7.93
N GLN A 60 -14.35 2.27 7.41
CA GLN A 60 -13.58 3.52 7.36
C GLN A 60 -13.26 4.10 8.75
N THR A 61 -14.24 4.10 9.65
CA THR A 61 -14.13 4.74 10.97
C THR A 61 -13.07 4.11 11.86
N PRO A 62 -13.05 2.78 12.08
CA PRO A 62 -12.02 2.15 12.89
C PRO A 62 -10.63 2.24 12.24
N ASN A 63 -10.55 2.12 10.90
CA ASN A 63 -9.28 2.23 10.18
C ASN A 63 -8.70 3.66 10.17
N TRP A 64 -9.47 4.68 10.56
CA TRP A 64 -9.03 6.08 10.46
C TRP A 64 -7.77 6.38 11.28
N ALA A 65 -7.60 5.74 12.45
CA ALA A 65 -6.44 5.95 13.30
C ALA A 65 -5.12 5.62 12.60
N GLU A 66 -5.11 4.55 11.79
CA GLU A 66 -3.96 4.10 11.01
C GLU A 66 -3.89 4.84 9.68
N HIS A 67 -5.01 4.86 8.95
CA HIS A 67 -5.11 5.50 7.63
C HIS A 67 -4.69 6.98 7.65
N LYS A 68 -5.05 7.75 8.69
CA LYS A 68 -4.75 9.19 8.75
C LYS A 68 -3.25 9.52 8.69
N MET A 69 -2.39 8.58 9.09
CA MET A 69 -0.93 8.75 9.08
C MET A 69 -0.40 8.91 7.64
N ILE A 70 -1.00 8.19 6.70
CA ILE A 70 -0.60 8.19 5.28
C ILE A 70 -1.58 8.94 4.37
N CYS A 71 -2.86 9.04 4.76
CA CYS A 71 -3.93 9.67 3.97
C CYS A 71 -3.60 11.10 3.56
N LYS A 72 -2.99 11.88 4.47
CA LYS A 72 -2.67 13.29 4.20
C LYS A 72 -1.51 13.45 3.24
N SER A 73 -0.56 12.52 3.26
CA SER A 73 0.62 12.52 2.41
C SER A 73 0.36 11.85 1.06
N PHE A 74 -0.79 11.19 0.89
CA PHE A 74 -1.11 10.50 -0.36
C PHE A 74 -1.14 11.51 -1.52
N PRO A 75 -0.34 11.29 -2.57
CA PRO A 75 -0.25 12.23 -3.66
C PRO A 75 -1.54 12.21 -4.48
N LYS A 76 -1.97 13.39 -4.93
CA LYS A 76 -3.10 13.52 -5.87
C LYS A 76 -2.68 13.31 -7.32
N SER A 77 -1.41 13.00 -7.56
CA SER A 77 -0.89 12.81 -8.90
C SER A 77 -1.57 11.63 -9.57
N THR A 78 -1.94 11.82 -10.82
CA THR A 78 -2.34 10.73 -11.69
C THR A 78 -1.18 9.76 -11.84
N SER A 79 -1.48 8.46 -11.86
CA SER A 79 -0.47 7.45 -12.17
C SER A 79 0.19 7.75 -13.52
N PRO A 80 1.52 7.61 -13.65
CA PRO A 80 2.20 7.76 -14.94
C PRO A 80 1.60 6.84 -16.01
N ASP A 81 1.33 5.58 -15.65
CA ASP A 81 0.66 4.58 -16.49
C ASP A 81 -0.01 3.49 -15.63
N LEU A 82 -0.49 2.41 -16.27
CA LEU A 82 -1.17 1.28 -15.64
C LEU A 82 -0.23 0.30 -14.91
N HIS A 83 1.07 0.35 -15.19
CA HIS A 83 2.11 -0.48 -14.59
C HIS A 83 2.71 0.16 -13.34
N HIS A 84 2.36 1.40 -13.01
CA HIS A 84 2.86 2.06 -11.82
C HIS A 84 1.92 1.89 -10.62
N ARG A 85 2.51 1.53 -9.48
CA ARG A 85 1.82 1.46 -8.18
C ARG A 85 2.56 2.31 -7.17
N HIS A 86 1.83 2.84 -6.20
CA HIS A 86 2.45 3.52 -5.08
C HIS A 86 3.12 2.54 -4.14
N ALA A 87 4.33 2.85 -3.71
CA ALA A 87 5.00 2.23 -2.58
C ALA A 87 5.23 3.26 -1.47
N LEU A 88 5.23 2.77 -0.24
CA LEU A 88 5.55 3.57 0.94
C LEU A 88 7.03 3.40 1.26
N TYR A 89 7.81 4.46 1.12
CA TYR A 89 9.23 4.46 1.45
C TYR A 89 9.47 5.07 2.84
N CYS A 90 10.00 4.26 3.74
CA CYS A 90 10.44 4.67 5.07
C CYS A 90 11.96 4.90 5.05
N ALA A 91 12.40 6.10 4.65
CA ALA A 91 13.82 6.44 4.63
C ALA A 91 14.40 6.45 6.06
N PRO A 92 15.57 5.83 6.33
CA PRO A 92 16.17 5.80 7.67
C PRO A 92 16.45 7.20 8.27
N ALA A 93 16.68 8.19 7.39
CA ALA A 93 16.96 9.57 7.78
C ALA A 93 15.69 10.41 8.02
N GLU A 94 14.50 9.89 7.70
CA GLU A 94 13.25 10.64 7.76
C GLU A 94 12.28 10.07 8.80
N SER A 95 11.59 10.96 9.51
CA SER A 95 10.60 10.57 10.53
C SER A 95 9.23 10.22 9.96
N ARG A 96 9.01 10.44 8.65
CA ARG A 96 7.74 10.23 7.98
C ARG A 96 7.94 9.46 6.69
N PRO A 97 7.04 8.52 6.35
CA PRO A 97 7.14 7.82 5.10
C PRO A 97 6.72 8.71 3.93
N SER A 98 7.31 8.47 2.76
CA SER A 98 6.98 9.12 1.50
C SER A 98 6.35 8.13 0.51
N PHE A 99 5.57 8.64 -0.43
CA PHE A 99 5.03 7.85 -1.53
C PHE A 99 5.95 7.93 -2.73
N VAL A 100 6.34 6.78 -3.26
CA VAL A 100 7.12 6.65 -4.49
C VAL A 100 6.36 5.80 -5.50
N TRP A 101 6.59 6.04 -6.79
CA TRP A 101 6.06 5.18 -7.85
C TRP A 101 7.01 4.03 -8.10
N LEU A 102 6.48 2.81 -8.11
CA LEU A 102 7.17 1.60 -8.55
C LEU A 102 6.51 1.08 -9.82
N GLN A 103 7.31 0.74 -10.81
CA GLN A 103 6.90 0.10 -12.04
C GLN A 103 6.80 -1.42 -11.85
N TYR A 104 5.75 -2.02 -12.40
CA TYR A 104 5.47 -3.46 -12.34
C TYR A 104 5.40 -4.07 -13.75
N GLY A 105 5.89 -5.29 -13.90
CA GLY A 105 5.72 -6.08 -15.12
C GLY A 105 4.31 -6.66 -15.24
N ASP A 106 4.03 -7.23 -16.40
CA ASP A 106 2.80 -8.00 -16.66
C ASP A 106 2.70 -9.25 -15.78
N ASP A 107 3.82 -9.72 -15.24
CA ASP A 107 3.89 -10.80 -14.26
C ASP A 107 3.59 -10.34 -12.83
N GLY A 108 3.26 -9.05 -12.65
CA GLY A 108 2.96 -8.42 -11.37
C GLY A 108 4.15 -8.27 -10.43
N LYS A 109 5.39 -8.36 -10.95
CA LYS A 109 6.61 -8.13 -10.15
C LYS A 109 7.15 -6.70 -10.33
N PRO A 110 7.73 -6.10 -9.29
CA PRO A 110 8.33 -4.78 -9.40
C PRO A 110 9.61 -4.84 -10.27
N ILE A 111 9.72 -3.94 -11.25
CA ILE A 111 10.85 -3.87 -12.19
C ILE A 111 11.95 -2.94 -11.67
N ASP A 112 11.57 -1.81 -11.07
CA ASP A 112 12.50 -0.73 -10.74
C ASP A 112 12.68 -0.52 -9.23
N ILE A 113 12.50 -1.57 -8.43
CA ILE A 113 12.66 -1.51 -6.97
C ILE A 113 14.02 -0.93 -6.55
N VAL A 114 15.11 -1.31 -7.22
CA VAL A 114 16.47 -0.82 -6.90
C VAL A 114 16.62 0.68 -7.19
N LYS A 115 15.87 1.23 -8.15
CA LYS A 115 15.87 2.68 -8.45
C LYS A 115 15.22 3.47 -7.32
N CYS A 116 14.15 2.94 -6.73
CA CYS A 116 13.43 3.60 -5.64
C CYS A 116 14.05 3.32 -4.26
N PHE A 117 14.75 2.19 -4.12
CA PHE A 117 15.36 1.74 -2.87
C PHE A 117 16.80 1.29 -3.12
N ALA A 118 17.71 2.25 -3.33
CA ALA A 118 19.11 2.03 -3.73
C ALA A 118 19.94 1.11 -2.80
N ASN A 119 19.48 0.87 -1.57
CA ASN A 119 20.13 -0.01 -0.60
C ASN A 119 19.44 -1.40 -0.48
N THR A 120 18.54 -1.73 -1.41
CA THR A 120 17.92 -3.06 -1.49
C THR A 120 18.83 -3.98 -2.30
N PRO A 121 19.27 -5.13 -1.74
CA PRO A 121 20.05 -6.13 -2.47
C PRO A 121 19.30 -6.72 -3.67
#